data_AF-A0AAE0M6M7-F1
#
_entry.id   AF-A0AAE0M6M7-F1
#
_cell.length_a   1.000
_cell.length_b   1.000
_cell.length_c   1.000
_cell.angle_alpha   90.00
_cell.angle_beta   90.00
_cell.angle_gamma   90.00
#
_symmetry.space_group_name_H-M   'P 1'
#
loop_
_entity.id
_entity.type
_entity.pdbx_description
1 polymer ?
#
loop_
_entity_poly.entity_id
_entity_poly.type
_entity_poly.pdbx_seq_one_letter_code
_entity_poly.pdbx_strand_id
1 'polypeptide(L)'
;MERPSTPPRQASSASAVTSSRTRPASPPTPQVTRRIEESRLRAKALRDRREAEERSAGVPPVPRTDSGFVATDDIQLAGPAGRKRPYTSISRAQVPATNRDARTSPAGGGAAAQATATATGDLRPLSRKFTKYVDYNFSAMTDTKGGFLSAEDDPWSKSMSVGGARPGAGQPEGEQKPAHMTAAEWERLQLIRNLQRNKSGPYEPGLSVLADEKTRKKCRECGNLEIDFVWEEVFGCAVCGGCKDKYPEKYSLLTKTEAREDYLLTEPELKDPELLPHLSKPNPHKSHWHDMMLFLRYQVEEYAFGQKWGSAEALDAEFERRETDKKRRKEAKFKEKLLDLKRKTRTETFRRNTGKADGGIGTAGRGEGGGKATKFGDTVGGGGKHVHEWGRTVENAEGMTVKTCLSCGMEVEELEF
;
A
#
# COMPACT_ATOMS: atom_id res chain seq x y z
N MET A 1 -2.64 -78.07 -19.92
CA MET A 1 -1.75 -76.97 -20.35
C MET A 1 -1.95 -75.81 -19.39
N GLU A 2 -1.23 -75.87 -18.26
CA GLU A 2 -1.17 -74.79 -17.29
C GLU A 2 0.04 -73.90 -17.62
N ARG A 3 -0.15 -72.59 -17.60
CA ARG A 3 0.93 -71.60 -17.82
C ARG A 3 1.36 -70.99 -16.48
N PRO A 4 2.66 -70.78 -16.26
CA PRO A 4 3.21 -70.50 -14.93
C PRO A 4 3.08 -69.04 -14.51
N SER A 5 2.97 -68.87 -13.18
CA SER A 5 3.00 -67.61 -12.44
C SER A 5 4.43 -67.12 -12.25
N THR A 6 4.67 -65.80 -12.40
CA THR A 6 5.96 -65.13 -12.14
C THR A 6 5.79 -63.96 -11.15
N PRO A 7 6.77 -63.69 -10.27
CA PRO A 7 6.60 -62.94 -9.02
C PRO A 7 6.74 -61.42 -9.17
N PRO A 8 6.28 -60.60 -8.19
CA PRO A 8 6.43 -59.15 -8.23
C PRO A 8 7.86 -58.70 -7.93
N ARG A 9 8.35 -57.73 -8.71
CA ARG A 9 9.68 -57.14 -8.57
C ARG A 9 9.65 -55.93 -7.62
N GLN A 10 10.60 -55.90 -6.71
CA GLN A 10 10.80 -54.89 -5.67
C GLN A 10 11.06 -53.49 -6.25
N ALA A 11 10.48 -52.47 -5.61
CA ALA A 11 10.71 -51.06 -5.91
C ALA A 11 11.92 -50.53 -5.12
N SER A 12 12.92 -50.01 -5.82
CA SER A 12 14.03 -49.25 -5.24
C SER A 12 14.27 -47.97 -6.02
N SER A 13 14.07 -46.85 -5.31
CA SER A 13 14.71 -45.53 -5.42
C SER A 13 14.98 -44.94 -6.82
N ALA A 14 14.17 -43.95 -7.20
CA ALA A 14 14.58 -42.91 -8.14
C ALA A 14 14.29 -41.53 -7.55
N SER A 15 15.35 -40.73 -7.51
CA SER A 15 15.48 -39.44 -6.86
C SER A 15 14.56 -38.37 -7.44
N ALA A 16 14.04 -37.55 -6.53
CA ALA A 16 13.27 -36.34 -6.79
C ALA A 16 14.14 -35.22 -7.38
N VAL A 17 13.63 -34.52 -8.39
CA VAL A 17 14.13 -33.21 -8.82
C VAL A 17 12.93 -32.26 -8.94
N THR A 18 12.73 -31.51 -7.86
CA THR A 18 12.34 -30.08 -7.80
C THR A 18 11.35 -29.50 -8.82
N SER A 19 10.15 -29.14 -8.34
CA SER A 19 9.62 -27.77 -8.44
C SER A 19 8.40 -27.62 -7.52
N SER A 20 8.66 -27.18 -6.30
CA SER A 20 7.69 -26.81 -5.28
C SER A 20 6.90 -25.56 -5.70
N ARG A 21 5.59 -25.73 -5.96
CA ARG A 21 4.61 -24.65 -5.81
C ARG A 21 4.48 -24.36 -4.31
N THR A 22 4.91 -23.17 -3.90
CA THR A 22 4.75 -22.64 -2.54
C THR A 22 3.26 -22.65 -2.16
N ARG A 23 2.87 -23.57 -1.26
CA ARG A 23 1.60 -23.45 -0.51
C ARG A 23 1.72 -22.22 0.41
N PRO A 24 0.65 -21.45 0.65
CA PRO A 24 0.64 -20.54 1.79
C PRO A 24 0.93 -21.37 3.05
N ALA A 25 1.87 -20.90 3.88
CA ALA A 25 2.30 -21.62 5.07
C ALA A 25 1.08 -21.88 5.96
N SER A 26 0.84 -23.14 6.29
CA SER A 26 -0.12 -23.52 7.33
C SER A 26 0.24 -22.75 8.61
N PRO A 27 -0.75 -22.27 9.39
CA PRO A 27 -0.45 -21.65 10.67
C PRO A 27 0.42 -22.63 11.50
N PRO A 28 1.48 -22.14 12.16
CA PRO A 28 2.39 -22.99 12.91
C PRO A 28 1.61 -23.82 13.92
N THR A 29 1.97 -25.11 14.05
CA THR A 29 1.36 -25.98 15.05
C THR A 29 1.53 -25.38 16.45
N PRO A 30 0.64 -25.69 17.41
CA PRO A 30 0.69 -25.11 18.75
C PRO A 30 2.02 -25.36 19.48
N GLN A 31 2.77 -26.39 19.11
CA GLN A 31 4.12 -26.60 19.64
C GLN A 31 5.17 -25.68 19.01
N VAL A 32 5.02 -25.32 17.73
CA VAL A 32 5.92 -24.38 17.04
C VAL A 32 5.66 -22.96 17.51
N THR A 33 4.41 -22.55 17.73
CA THR A 33 4.08 -21.25 18.34
C THR A 33 4.69 -21.13 19.74
N ARG A 34 4.57 -22.17 20.57
CA ARG A 34 5.20 -22.19 21.90
C ARG A 34 6.73 -22.09 21.84
N ARG A 35 7.40 -22.75 20.90
CA ARG A 35 8.85 -22.61 20.70
C ARG A 35 9.24 -21.20 20.24
N ILE A 36 8.42 -20.57 19.38
CA ILE A 36 8.63 -19.19 18.93
C ILE A 36 8.44 -18.22 20.10
N GLU A 37 7.44 -18.43 20.95
CA GLU A 37 7.21 -17.64 22.16
C GLU A 37 8.34 -17.81 23.19
N GLU A 38 8.78 -19.05 23.45
CA GLU A 38 9.93 -19.34 24.31
C GLU A 38 11.22 -18.70 23.76
N SER A 39 11.43 -18.73 22.44
CA SER A 39 12.56 -18.05 21.78
C SER A 39 12.45 -16.53 21.89
N ARG A 40 11.24 -15.97 21.76
CA ARG A 40 10.99 -14.53 21.91
C ARG A 40 11.22 -14.07 23.35
N LEU A 41 10.80 -14.86 24.34
CA LEU A 41 11.04 -14.60 25.76
C LEU A 41 12.53 -14.70 26.11
N ARG A 42 13.24 -15.70 25.58
CA ARG A 42 14.71 -15.81 25.73
C ARG A 42 15.45 -14.64 25.09
N ALA A 43 15.04 -14.21 23.89
CA ALA A 43 15.63 -13.05 23.22
C ALA A 43 15.38 -11.75 24.00
N LYS A 44 14.18 -11.59 24.56
CA LYS A 44 13.85 -10.46 25.45
C LYS A 44 14.71 -10.48 26.72
N ALA A 45 14.82 -11.64 27.39
CA ALA A 45 15.63 -11.79 28.59
C ALA A 45 17.13 -11.50 28.35
N LEU A 46 17.68 -11.91 27.20
CA LEU A 46 19.06 -11.57 26.82
C LEU A 46 19.25 -10.07 26.58
N ARG A 47 18.27 -9.41 25.96
CA ARG A 47 18.29 -7.96 25.75
C ARG A 47 18.20 -7.20 27.08
N ASP A 48 17.28 -7.61 27.95
CA ASP A 48 17.09 -7.00 29.26
C ASP A 48 18.34 -7.19 30.13
N ARG A 49 19.00 -8.35 30.05
CA ARG A 49 20.29 -8.60 30.73
C ARG A 49 21.40 -7.69 30.20
N ARG A 50 21.52 -7.57 28.87
CA ARG A 50 22.50 -6.66 28.24
C ARG A 50 22.25 -5.20 28.61
N GLU A 51 20.99 -4.77 28.65
CA GLU A 51 20.64 -3.41 29.04
C GLU A 51 20.91 -3.15 30.53
N ALA A 52 20.67 -4.15 31.39
CA ALA A 52 21.03 -4.08 32.81
C ALA A 52 22.56 -4.03 33.01
N GLU A 53 23.32 -4.82 32.24
CA GLU A 53 24.79 -4.77 32.21
C GLU A 53 25.28 -3.38 31.76
N GLU A 54 24.73 -2.83 30.66
CA GLU A 54 25.05 -1.49 30.15
C GLU A 54 24.70 -0.37 31.16
N ARG A 55 23.57 -0.49 31.88
CA ARG A 55 23.22 0.42 32.98
C ARG A 55 24.17 0.29 34.17
N SER A 56 24.58 -0.94 34.53
CA SER A 56 25.55 -1.17 35.61
C SER A 56 26.95 -0.66 35.25
N ALA A 57 27.30 -0.66 33.96
CA ALA A 57 28.54 -0.11 33.42
C ALA A 57 28.52 1.42 33.27
N GLY A 58 27.44 2.10 33.67
CA GLY A 58 27.34 3.56 33.68
C GLY A 58 27.16 4.21 32.32
N VAL A 59 26.76 3.45 31.28
CA VAL A 59 26.50 4.00 29.94
C VAL A 59 25.13 4.72 29.95
N PRO A 60 25.07 6.02 29.61
CA PRO A 60 23.80 6.74 29.58
C PRO A 60 22.88 6.19 28.48
N PRO A 61 21.57 6.03 28.76
CA PRO A 61 20.64 5.46 27.78
C PRO A 61 20.50 6.38 26.57
N VAL A 62 20.76 5.85 25.38
CA VAL A 62 20.57 6.57 24.12
C VAL A 62 19.07 6.66 23.82
N PRO A 63 18.50 7.86 23.57
CA PRO A 63 17.08 8.00 23.27
C PRO A 63 16.75 7.32 21.95
N ARG A 64 15.78 6.38 21.99
CA ARG A 64 15.27 5.64 20.83
C ARG A 64 13.76 5.81 20.71
N THR A 65 13.24 5.79 19.48
CA THR A 65 11.79 5.72 19.24
C THR A 65 11.26 4.29 19.42
N ASP A 66 9.95 4.13 19.61
CA ASP A 66 9.28 2.82 19.60
C ASP A 66 9.51 2.02 18.30
N SER A 67 9.84 2.73 17.21
CA SER A 67 10.22 2.16 15.91
C SER A 67 11.72 1.87 15.74
N GLY A 68 12.54 2.08 16.79
CA GLY A 68 13.95 1.68 16.83
C GLY A 68 14.97 2.66 16.25
N PHE A 69 14.57 3.89 15.90
CA PHE A 69 15.52 4.92 15.43
C PHE A 69 16.32 5.53 16.58
N VAL A 70 17.60 5.82 16.32
CA VAL A 70 18.55 6.38 17.29
C VAL A 70 18.81 7.85 16.94
N ALA A 71 18.90 8.72 17.95
CA ALA A 71 19.29 10.11 17.73
C ALA A 71 20.73 10.18 17.19
N THR A 72 20.92 10.84 16.05
CA THR A 72 22.23 11.14 15.45
C THR A 72 22.39 12.65 15.27
N ASP A 73 23.59 13.14 14.98
CA ASP A 73 23.84 14.59 14.83
C ASP A 73 22.97 15.26 13.75
N ASP A 74 22.54 14.49 12.73
CA ASP A 74 21.63 14.94 11.68
C ASP A 74 20.14 14.76 12.04
N ILE A 75 19.82 13.92 13.03
CA ILE A 75 18.46 13.51 13.40
C ILE A 75 18.25 13.67 14.91
N GLN A 76 17.76 14.85 15.31
CA GLN A 76 17.40 15.11 16.70
C GLN A 76 15.95 14.68 16.99
N LEU A 77 15.81 13.61 17.78
CA LEU A 77 14.52 13.11 18.25
C LEU A 77 13.99 14.00 19.38
N ALA A 78 12.77 14.54 19.20
CA ALA A 78 12.06 15.22 20.29
C ALA A 78 11.59 14.17 21.30
N GLY A 79 12.10 14.25 22.53
CA GLY A 79 11.65 13.40 23.64
C GLY A 79 10.16 13.60 23.98
N PRO A 80 9.58 12.76 24.85
CA PRO A 80 8.13 12.70 25.12
C PRO A 80 7.54 13.97 25.76
N ALA A 81 8.38 14.93 26.18
CA ALA A 81 7.97 16.26 26.61
C ALA A 81 8.69 17.29 25.73
N GLY A 82 8.07 17.65 24.59
CA GLY A 82 8.63 18.47 23.52
C GLY A 82 9.56 19.60 24.00
N ARG A 83 10.87 19.36 23.92
CA ARG A 83 11.91 20.38 24.16
C ARG A 83 12.05 21.26 22.92
N LYS A 84 11.94 22.58 23.09
CA LYS A 84 12.29 23.58 22.05
C LYS A 84 13.81 23.65 21.88
N ARG A 85 14.29 23.94 20.66
CA ARG A 85 15.72 24.01 20.30
C ARG A 85 16.50 24.97 21.21
N PRO A 86 17.74 24.65 21.62
CA PRO A 86 18.53 25.55 22.47
C PRO A 86 18.97 26.80 21.71
N TYR A 87 18.98 27.95 22.42
CA TYR A 87 19.28 29.30 21.91
C TYR A 87 20.59 29.40 21.11
N THR A 88 21.59 28.58 21.44
CA THR A 88 22.89 28.54 20.76
C THR A 88 22.83 28.01 19.32
N SER A 89 21.76 27.31 18.95
CA SER A 89 21.52 26.85 17.56
C SER A 89 20.96 27.96 16.66
N ILE A 90 20.37 29.00 17.26
CA ILE A 90 19.73 30.12 16.57
C ILE A 90 20.71 31.30 16.43
N SER A 91 21.62 31.45 17.39
CA SER A 91 22.67 32.48 17.39
C SER A 91 23.94 31.98 16.67
N ARG A 92 23.90 31.94 15.33
CA ARG A 92 25.14 31.88 14.53
C ARG A 92 25.43 33.27 13.99
N ALA A 93 26.50 33.90 14.48
CA ALA A 93 26.90 35.28 14.19
C ALA A 93 27.41 35.54 12.76
N GLN A 94 27.21 34.60 11.82
CA GLN A 94 27.71 34.71 10.46
C GLN A 94 26.57 34.40 9.48
N VAL A 95 25.85 35.46 9.10
CA VAL A 95 24.76 35.43 8.11
C VAL A 95 25.35 35.78 6.73
N PRO A 96 25.12 34.97 5.69
CA PRO A 96 25.59 35.28 4.33
C PRO A 96 24.97 36.57 3.76
N ALA A 97 25.74 37.31 2.95
CA ALA A 97 25.42 38.64 2.42
C ALA A 97 24.16 38.73 1.51
N THR A 98 23.44 37.63 1.29
CA THR A 98 22.20 37.59 0.51
C THR A 98 20.94 37.80 1.35
N ASN A 99 21.06 38.07 2.66
CA ASN A 99 19.93 38.36 3.54
C ASN A 99 19.97 39.83 3.97
N ARG A 100 18.97 40.62 3.54
CA ARG A 100 18.82 42.03 3.98
C ARG A 100 18.20 42.06 5.36
N ASP A 101 18.97 42.52 6.34
CA ASP A 101 18.46 42.87 7.68
C ASP A 101 17.71 44.21 7.61
N ALA A 102 16.48 44.25 8.13
CA ALA A 102 15.59 45.42 8.09
C ALA A 102 15.87 46.44 9.22
N ARG A 103 16.96 46.27 9.97
CA ARG A 103 17.29 47.12 11.14
C ARG A 103 18.32 48.21 10.86
N THR A 104 18.94 48.23 9.68
CA THR A 104 19.91 49.25 9.30
C THR A 104 19.27 50.31 8.40
N SER A 105 18.82 51.41 9.01
CA SER A 105 18.51 52.66 8.30
C SER A 105 19.77 53.52 8.21
N PRO A 106 20.23 53.94 7.01
CA PRO A 106 21.28 54.94 6.92
C PRO A 106 20.69 56.33 7.17
N ALA A 107 21.20 57.01 8.19
CA ALA A 107 20.96 58.43 8.42
C ALA A 107 21.90 59.27 7.53
N GLY A 108 21.38 60.40 7.04
CA GLY A 108 22.13 61.48 6.39
C GLY A 108 22.07 61.46 4.85
N GLY A 109 21.77 62.55 4.14
CA GLY A 109 21.44 63.92 4.51
C GLY A 109 21.18 64.72 3.23
N GLY A 110 20.60 65.92 3.37
CA GLY A 110 20.69 66.96 2.33
C GLY A 110 19.39 67.36 1.62
N ALA A 111 18.86 68.50 2.07
CA ALA A 111 18.21 69.57 1.30
C ALA A 111 16.79 69.42 0.73
N ALA A 112 15.87 70.12 1.43
CA ALA A 112 14.90 71.11 0.96
C ALA A 112 13.85 70.74 -0.10
N ALA A 113 12.58 70.66 0.32
CA ALA A 113 11.55 71.63 -0.07
C ALA A 113 10.23 71.36 0.65
N GLN A 114 9.59 72.46 1.06
CA GLN A 114 8.39 72.59 1.87
C GLN A 114 7.13 72.42 0.99
N ALA A 115 6.21 71.53 1.37
CA ALA A 115 4.79 71.63 0.99
C ALA A 115 3.91 70.83 1.95
N THR A 116 3.03 71.56 2.62
CA THR A 116 1.91 71.10 3.44
C THR A 116 0.84 70.41 2.59
N ALA A 117 0.45 69.18 2.93
CA ALA A 117 -0.94 68.67 2.86
C ALA A 117 -0.98 67.17 3.25
N THR A 118 -1.89 66.85 4.17
CA THR A 118 -2.60 65.57 4.33
C THR A 118 -2.17 64.40 3.44
N ALA A 119 -1.53 63.39 4.03
CA ALA A 119 -1.50 62.04 3.49
C ALA A 119 -1.44 61.03 4.65
N THR A 120 -2.50 60.24 4.73
CA THR A 120 -2.52 58.91 5.33
C THR A 120 -1.25 58.14 4.97
N GLY A 121 -0.73 57.34 5.91
CA GLY A 121 0.55 56.63 5.80
C GLY A 121 0.61 55.59 4.69
N ASP A 122 0.66 56.04 3.44
CA ASP A 122 0.86 55.22 2.27
C ASP A 122 2.36 54.99 2.09
N LEU A 123 2.79 53.79 2.50
CA LEU A 123 4.05 53.19 2.09
C LEU A 123 4.12 53.24 0.55
N ARG A 124 5.28 53.63 -0.01
CA ARG A 124 5.51 53.69 -1.47
C ARG A 124 5.02 52.41 -2.17
N PRO A 125 4.36 52.50 -3.34
CA PRO A 125 3.80 51.33 -4.00
C PRO A 125 4.90 50.35 -4.40
N LEU A 126 4.98 49.24 -3.66
CA LEU A 126 5.85 48.11 -3.96
C LEU A 126 5.38 47.48 -5.27
N SER A 127 6.30 47.23 -6.21
CA SER A 127 5.98 46.70 -7.54
C SER A 127 5.03 45.48 -7.49
N ARG A 128 4.09 45.40 -8.45
CA ARG A 128 2.98 44.42 -8.56
C ARG A 128 3.39 42.92 -8.56
N LYS A 129 4.67 42.59 -8.38
CA LYS A 129 5.20 41.23 -8.29
C LYS A 129 5.47 40.74 -6.86
N PHE A 130 5.29 41.60 -5.84
CA PHE A 130 5.45 41.24 -4.42
C PHE A 130 4.18 41.41 -3.57
N THR A 131 3.01 41.58 -4.20
CA THR A 131 1.69 41.63 -3.54
C THR A 131 1.19 40.24 -3.13
N LYS A 132 2.00 39.46 -2.41
CA LYS A 132 1.63 38.13 -1.92
C LYS A 132 1.71 37.97 -0.40
N TYR A 133 2.10 39.04 0.29
CA TYR A 133 1.98 39.15 1.73
C TYR A 133 0.99 40.27 2.02
N VAL A 134 -0.15 39.88 2.59
CA VAL A 134 -1.11 40.78 3.21
C VAL A 134 -0.69 40.85 4.67
N ASP A 135 -0.25 42.00 5.13
CA ASP A 135 0.01 42.23 6.55
C ASP A 135 -1.34 42.32 7.26
N TYR A 136 -1.63 41.33 8.11
CA TYR A 136 -2.81 41.36 8.95
C TYR A 136 -2.50 42.16 10.22
N ASN A 137 -3.32 43.17 10.52
CA ASN A 137 -3.23 43.90 11.76
C ASN A 137 -3.85 43.07 12.89
N PHE A 138 -3.02 42.28 13.58
CA PHE A 138 -3.41 41.41 14.69
C PHE A 138 -4.01 42.16 15.90
N SER A 139 -3.94 43.50 15.94
CA SER A 139 -4.59 44.29 16.99
C SER A 139 -6.08 44.54 16.73
N ALA A 140 -6.55 44.39 15.49
CA ALA A 140 -7.94 44.62 15.09
C ALA A 140 -8.73 43.31 14.83
N MET A 141 -8.04 42.17 14.90
CA MET A 141 -8.55 40.87 14.50
C MET A 141 -9.11 40.10 15.69
N THR A 142 -10.20 39.35 15.48
CA THR A 142 -10.84 38.59 16.55
C THR A 142 -10.06 37.32 16.86
N ASP A 143 -9.44 37.23 18.04
CA ASP A 143 -8.70 36.03 18.48
C ASP A 143 -9.67 34.91 18.84
N THR A 144 -9.81 33.93 17.95
CA THR A 144 -10.61 32.74 18.17
C THR A 144 -9.90 31.69 19.06
N LYS A 145 -8.82 32.03 19.79
CA LYS A 145 -8.11 31.16 20.77
C LYS A 145 -7.75 29.75 20.28
N GLY A 146 -7.78 29.51 18.96
CA GLY A 146 -7.65 28.21 18.32
C GLY A 146 -6.85 28.24 17.02
N GLY A 147 -6.25 29.39 16.69
CA GLY A 147 -5.38 29.55 15.51
C GLY A 147 -6.10 29.67 14.17
N PHE A 148 -7.41 29.96 14.15
CA PHE A 148 -8.19 30.17 12.92
C PHE A 148 -8.70 31.61 12.81
N LEU A 149 -8.54 32.22 11.63
CA LEU A 149 -9.14 33.52 11.31
C LEU A 149 -10.66 33.38 11.15
N SER A 150 -11.43 34.36 11.65
CA SER A 150 -12.88 34.39 11.42
C SER A 150 -13.20 34.60 9.93
N ALA A 151 -14.38 34.17 9.47
CA ALA A 151 -14.80 34.38 8.07
C ALA A 151 -14.97 35.87 7.71
N GLU A 152 -15.11 36.72 8.72
CA GLU A 152 -15.23 38.18 8.61
C GLU A 152 -13.84 38.83 8.44
N ASP A 153 -12.81 38.28 9.09
CA ASP A 153 -11.44 38.80 9.11
C ASP A 153 -10.57 38.35 7.91
N ASP A 154 -10.91 37.24 7.24
CA ASP A 154 -10.26 36.82 5.99
C ASP A 154 -11.26 36.43 4.88
N PRO A 155 -11.87 37.42 4.21
CA PRO A 155 -12.83 37.17 3.12
C PRO A 155 -12.23 36.45 1.91
N TRP A 156 -10.90 36.36 1.80
CA TRP A 156 -10.20 35.79 0.64
C TRP A 156 -9.57 34.42 0.92
N SER A 157 -9.79 33.86 2.12
CA SER A 157 -9.28 32.55 2.50
C SER A 157 -9.96 31.45 1.70
N LYS A 158 -9.19 30.80 0.83
CA LYS A 158 -9.68 29.74 -0.07
C LYS A 158 -10.11 28.46 0.67
N SER A 159 -9.73 28.32 1.94
CA SER A 159 -10.19 27.27 2.84
C SER A 159 -11.58 27.55 3.43
N MET A 160 -12.02 28.81 3.48
CA MET A 160 -13.32 29.20 4.04
C MET A 160 -14.32 29.75 2.99
N SER A 161 -13.86 30.24 1.83
CA SER A 161 -14.74 30.61 0.72
C SER A 161 -15.33 29.37 0.03
N VAL A 162 -16.46 28.90 0.55
CA VAL A 162 -17.39 28.00 -0.16
C VAL A 162 -17.89 28.75 -1.41
N GLY A 163 -17.32 28.46 -2.59
CA GLY A 163 -17.81 29.03 -3.86
C GLY A 163 -16.78 29.23 -4.97
N GLY A 164 -15.49 28.95 -4.76
CA GLY A 164 -14.44 29.19 -5.75
C GLY A 164 -14.07 28.01 -6.67
N ALA A 165 -15.04 27.23 -7.16
CA ALA A 165 -14.78 26.16 -8.15
C ALA A 165 -15.05 26.67 -9.58
N ARG A 166 -14.08 26.47 -10.48
CA ARG A 166 -14.15 26.85 -11.91
C ARG A 166 -15.38 26.22 -12.58
N PRO A 167 -16.11 26.93 -13.46
CA PRO A 167 -17.18 26.33 -14.24
C PRO A 167 -16.56 25.42 -15.31
N GLY A 168 -16.82 24.11 -15.25
CA GLY A 168 -16.39 23.17 -16.31
C GLY A 168 -15.99 21.76 -15.90
N ALA A 169 -15.99 21.40 -14.62
CA ALA A 169 -15.82 20.00 -14.20
C ALA A 169 -17.19 19.44 -13.80
N GLY A 170 -17.82 18.67 -14.69
CA GLY A 170 -19.09 17.99 -14.47
C GLY A 170 -19.03 17.00 -13.31
N GLN A 171 -19.21 17.51 -12.09
CA GLN A 171 -19.54 16.70 -10.93
C GLN A 171 -21.06 16.58 -10.83
N PRO A 172 -21.60 15.38 -10.58
CA PRO A 172 -23.00 15.27 -10.18
C PRO A 172 -23.19 16.06 -8.89
N GLU A 173 -24.32 16.76 -8.79
CA GLU A 173 -24.69 17.68 -7.72
C GLU A 173 -24.82 16.96 -6.36
N GLY A 174 -23.69 16.58 -5.77
CA GLY A 174 -23.62 16.04 -4.42
C GLY A 174 -23.95 17.16 -3.45
N GLU A 175 -25.22 17.23 -3.06
CA GLU A 175 -25.78 17.94 -1.89
C GLU A 175 -24.91 19.10 -1.38
N GLN A 176 -24.76 20.13 -2.22
CA GLN A 176 -24.16 21.38 -1.76
C GLN A 176 -25.10 21.99 -0.72
N LYS A 177 -24.53 22.45 0.40
CA LYS A 177 -25.28 23.17 1.44
C LYS A 177 -26.15 24.23 0.77
N PRO A 178 -27.49 24.20 0.94
CA PRO A 178 -28.37 25.18 0.32
C PRO A 178 -27.94 26.60 0.73
N ALA A 179 -27.82 27.50 -0.25
CA ALA A 179 -27.28 28.84 -0.03
C ALA A 179 -28.05 29.70 1.01
N HIS A 180 -29.27 29.29 1.35
CA HIS A 180 -30.17 29.99 2.27
C HIS A 180 -30.20 29.41 3.69
N MET A 181 -29.41 28.37 4.00
CA MET A 181 -29.44 27.72 5.33
C MET A 181 -28.15 27.90 6.11
N THR A 182 -28.25 27.97 7.44
CA THR A 182 -27.07 27.96 8.32
C THR A 182 -26.41 26.57 8.33
N ALA A 183 -25.12 26.49 8.68
CA ALA A 183 -24.42 25.20 8.72
C ALA A 183 -25.04 24.24 9.75
N ALA A 184 -25.45 24.77 10.90
CA ALA A 184 -26.10 24.01 11.96
C ALA A 184 -27.49 23.48 11.56
N GLU A 185 -28.29 24.28 10.85
CA GLU A 185 -29.58 23.82 10.33
C GLU A 185 -29.40 22.72 9.28
N TRP A 186 -28.35 22.82 8.45
CA TRP A 186 -28.04 21.81 7.44
C TRP A 186 -27.63 20.48 8.06
N GLU A 187 -26.77 20.50 9.08
CA GLU A 187 -26.42 19.32 9.86
C GLU A 187 -27.64 18.71 10.55
N ARG A 188 -28.55 19.54 11.08
CA ARG A 188 -29.80 19.08 11.68
C ARG A 188 -30.72 18.40 10.66
N LEU A 189 -30.86 18.96 9.46
CA LEU A 189 -31.64 18.33 8.38
C LEU A 189 -31.03 17.01 7.91
N GLN A 190 -29.71 16.95 7.77
CA GLN A 190 -28.99 15.71 7.43
C GLN A 190 -29.19 14.64 8.50
N LEU A 191 -29.14 15.02 9.79
CA LEU A 191 -29.41 14.11 10.90
C LEU A 191 -30.86 13.60 10.86
N ILE A 192 -31.84 14.49 10.67
CA ILE A 192 -33.26 14.11 10.57
C ILE A 192 -33.47 13.16 9.38
N ARG A 193 -32.91 13.47 8.20
CA ARG A 193 -32.98 12.62 7.01
C ARG A 193 -32.35 11.25 7.27
N ASN A 194 -31.25 11.19 8.00
CA ASN A 194 -30.59 9.93 8.36
C ASN A 194 -31.44 9.11 9.35
N LEU A 195 -32.04 9.76 10.36
CA LEU A 195 -32.95 9.11 11.31
C LEU A 195 -34.22 8.58 10.64
N GLN A 196 -34.77 9.33 9.68
CA GLN A 196 -35.92 8.89 8.87
C GLN A 196 -35.54 7.71 7.97
N ARG A 197 -34.39 7.78 7.28
CA ARG A 197 -33.91 6.69 6.42
C ARG A 197 -33.63 5.41 7.21
N ASN A 198 -33.04 5.53 8.39
CA ASN A 198 -32.77 4.39 9.26
C ASN A 198 -33.97 4.03 10.16
N LYS A 199 -35.07 4.78 10.09
CA LYS A 199 -36.27 4.64 10.93
C LYS A 199 -35.91 4.44 12.41
N SER A 200 -35.02 5.28 12.91
CA SER A 200 -34.47 5.16 14.27
C SER A 200 -34.98 6.29 15.17
N GLY A 201 -35.22 5.98 16.45
CA GLY A 201 -35.67 6.95 17.43
C GLY A 201 -37.14 7.36 17.19
N PRO A 202 -37.46 8.66 17.02
CA PRO A 202 -38.84 9.10 16.82
C PRO A 202 -39.54 8.55 15.56
N TYR A 203 -38.78 7.99 14.62
CA TYR A 203 -39.28 7.40 13.38
C TYR A 203 -39.31 5.87 13.41
N GLU A 204 -39.07 5.27 14.58
CA GLU A 204 -39.18 3.82 14.75
C GLU A 204 -40.65 3.40 14.53
N PRO A 205 -40.90 2.41 13.66
CA PRO A 205 -42.24 1.88 13.48
C PRO A 205 -42.77 1.41 14.85
N GLY A 206 -44.03 1.76 15.13
CA GLY A 206 -44.63 1.55 16.46
C GLY A 206 -44.36 0.15 16.97
N LEU A 207 -43.92 0.06 18.23
CA LEU A 207 -43.50 -1.18 18.87
C LEU A 207 -44.50 -2.29 18.55
N SER A 208 -44.02 -3.41 17.99
CA SER A 208 -44.83 -4.59 17.58
C SER A 208 -45.66 -5.20 18.71
N VAL A 209 -45.50 -4.71 19.94
CA VAL A 209 -46.32 -4.97 21.12
C VAL A 209 -47.70 -4.32 21.04
N LEU A 210 -47.83 -3.17 20.36
CA LEU A 210 -49.07 -2.39 20.23
C LEU A 210 -49.89 -2.77 19.00
N ALA A 211 -49.35 -3.58 18.10
CA ALA A 211 -50.07 -4.12 16.95
C ALA A 211 -51.01 -5.26 17.39
N ASP A 212 -52.16 -5.40 16.72
CA ASP A 212 -53.10 -6.49 16.95
C ASP A 212 -52.41 -7.87 16.94
N GLU A 213 -52.88 -8.81 17.75
CA GLU A 213 -52.26 -10.15 17.88
C GLU A 213 -52.10 -10.88 16.54
N LYS A 214 -52.95 -10.57 15.55
CA LYS A 214 -52.92 -11.15 14.21
C LYS A 214 -51.84 -10.56 13.30
N THR A 215 -51.38 -9.33 13.56
CA THR A 215 -50.33 -8.66 12.79
C THR A 215 -48.98 -8.67 13.52
N ARG A 216 -48.96 -9.15 14.77
CA ARG A 216 -47.78 -9.25 15.62
C ARG A 216 -46.79 -10.30 15.11
N LYS A 217 -45.74 -9.82 14.44
CA LYS A 217 -44.64 -10.65 13.95
C LYS A 217 -43.69 -11.02 15.10
N LYS A 218 -43.24 -12.27 15.08
CA LYS A 218 -42.32 -12.87 16.06
C LYS A 218 -41.03 -13.24 15.35
N CYS A 219 -39.92 -13.19 16.07
CA CYS A 219 -38.63 -13.66 15.58
C CYS A 219 -38.74 -15.14 15.20
N ARG A 220 -38.30 -15.48 13.99
CA ARG A 220 -38.32 -16.86 13.46
C ARG A 220 -37.55 -17.86 14.32
N GLU A 221 -36.48 -17.43 14.97
CA GLU A 221 -35.56 -18.33 15.68
C GLU A 221 -35.93 -18.52 17.16
N CYS A 222 -36.32 -17.44 17.86
CA CYS A 222 -36.55 -17.47 19.31
C CYS A 222 -37.95 -17.07 19.74
N GLY A 223 -38.81 -16.63 18.82
CA GLY A 223 -40.17 -16.18 19.12
C GLY A 223 -40.24 -14.81 19.81
N ASN A 224 -39.12 -14.11 20.02
CA ASN A 224 -39.13 -12.77 20.61
C ASN A 224 -39.91 -11.77 19.76
N LEU A 225 -40.50 -10.78 20.40
CA LEU A 225 -41.41 -9.82 19.78
C LEU A 225 -40.69 -8.57 19.27
N GLU A 226 -39.50 -8.31 19.77
CA GLU A 226 -38.60 -7.25 19.32
C GLU A 226 -37.83 -7.72 18.08
N ILE A 227 -38.48 -7.60 16.93
CA ILE A 227 -37.87 -7.89 15.63
C ILE A 227 -37.28 -6.62 15.03
N ASP A 228 -36.32 -6.78 14.12
CA ASP A 228 -35.84 -5.65 13.32
C ASP A 228 -36.76 -5.43 12.12
N PHE A 229 -37.47 -4.31 12.13
CA PHE A 229 -38.44 -3.96 11.09
C PHE A 229 -37.80 -3.62 9.75
N VAL A 230 -36.56 -3.11 9.73
CA VAL A 230 -35.85 -2.85 8.46
C VAL A 230 -35.58 -4.18 7.75
N TRP A 231 -35.23 -5.21 8.51
CA TRP A 231 -35.00 -6.55 7.96
C TRP A 231 -36.27 -7.22 7.47
N GLU A 232 -37.37 -6.99 8.16
CA GLU A 232 -38.68 -7.48 7.78
C GLU A 232 -39.18 -6.80 6.49
N GLU A 233 -39.03 -5.48 6.37
CA GLU A 233 -39.47 -4.71 5.19
C GLU A 233 -38.61 -4.99 3.96
N VAL A 234 -37.29 -5.04 4.13
CA VAL A 234 -36.35 -5.17 3.00
C VAL A 234 -36.21 -6.64 2.58
N PHE A 235 -36.04 -7.56 3.52
CA PHE A 235 -35.77 -8.97 3.21
C PHE A 235 -36.98 -9.89 3.44
N GLY A 236 -38.08 -9.40 3.99
CA GLY A 236 -39.20 -10.26 4.40
C GLY A 236 -38.89 -11.13 5.63
N CYS A 237 -37.80 -10.84 6.36
CA CYS A 237 -37.29 -11.71 7.42
C CYS A 237 -37.49 -11.11 8.81
N ALA A 238 -38.44 -11.65 9.57
CA ALA A 238 -38.66 -11.30 10.98
C ALA A 238 -37.62 -11.98 11.89
N VAL A 239 -36.57 -11.25 12.27
CA VAL A 239 -35.51 -11.73 13.18
C VAL A 239 -35.11 -10.65 14.19
N CYS A 240 -34.90 -11.03 15.45
CA CYS A 240 -34.45 -10.12 16.50
C CYS A 240 -32.92 -9.92 16.46
N GLY A 241 -32.43 -8.81 17.02
CA GLY A 241 -31.00 -8.50 17.07
C GLY A 241 -30.16 -9.63 17.69
N GLY A 242 -30.61 -10.17 18.83
CA GLY A 242 -29.89 -11.26 19.50
C GLY A 242 -29.78 -12.56 18.69
N CYS A 243 -30.68 -12.82 17.74
CA CYS A 243 -30.57 -13.97 16.85
C CYS A 243 -29.69 -13.72 15.63
N LYS A 244 -29.56 -12.46 15.19
CA LYS A 244 -28.61 -12.09 14.13
C LYS A 244 -27.17 -12.35 14.58
N ASP A 245 -26.86 -11.97 15.82
CA ASP A 245 -25.52 -12.13 16.38
C ASP A 245 -25.21 -13.60 16.72
N LYS A 246 -26.23 -14.41 17.05
CA LYS A 246 -26.08 -15.85 17.34
C LYS A 246 -25.85 -16.70 16.10
N TYR A 247 -26.43 -16.31 14.97
CA TYR A 247 -26.40 -17.08 13.72
C TYR A 247 -25.88 -16.24 12.54
N PRO A 248 -24.61 -15.78 12.59
CA PRO A 248 -24.03 -15.00 11.51
C PRO A 248 -23.91 -15.79 10.20
N GLU A 249 -23.83 -17.11 10.26
CA GLU A 249 -23.82 -17.99 9.08
C GLU A 249 -25.14 -17.96 8.29
N LYS A 250 -26.25 -17.47 8.88
CA LYS A 250 -27.52 -17.28 8.18
C LYS A 250 -27.81 -15.80 7.96
N TYR A 251 -27.57 -14.98 8.98
CA TYR A 251 -27.98 -13.58 9.04
C TYR A 251 -26.83 -12.60 8.87
N SER A 252 -25.65 -13.02 8.42
CA SER A 252 -24.64 -12.06 7.97
C SER A 252 -25.13 -11.37 6.69
N LEU A 253 -24.91 -10.06 6.62
CA LEU A 253 -25.07 -9.31 5.39
C LEU A 253 -23.81 -9.49 4.53
N LEU A 254 -24.01 -9.68 3.24
CA LEU A 254 -22.97 -9.79 2.22
C LEU A 254 -23.01 -8.56 1.33
N THR A 255 -21.86 -7.97 1.07
CA THR A 255 -21.75 -6.94 0.04
C THR A 255 -21.97 -7.55 -1.34
N LYS A 256 -22.42 -6.74 -2.28
CA LYS A 256 -22.53 -7.13 -3.70
C LYS A 256 -21.27 -7.82 -4.25
N THR A 257 -20.08 -7.34 -3.88
CA THR A 257 -18.81 -7.92 -4.31
C THR A 257 -18.59 -9.31 -3.73
N GLU A 258 -18.89 -9.51 -2.44
CA GLU A 258 -18.81 -10.82 -1.80
C GLU A 258 -19.81 -11.80 -2.41
N ALA A 259 -21.08 -11.39 -2.59
CA ALA A 259 -22.10 -12.24 -3.22
C ALA A 259 -21.71 -12.66 -4.65
N ARG A 260 -21.06 -11.77 -5.40
CA ARG A 260 -20.56 -12.05 -6.75
C ARG A 260 -19.35 -12.98 -6.75
N GLU A 261 -18.42 -12.80 -5.82
CA GLU A 261 -17.16 -13.55 -5.77
C GLU A 261 -17.33 -14.94 -5.15
N ASP A 262 -18.05 -15.03 -4.04
CA ASP A 262 -18.22 -16.26 -3.26
C ASP A 262 -19.26 -17.20 -3.90
N TYR A 263 -20.39 -16.66 -4.36
CA TYR A 263 -21.49 -17.46 -4.95
C TYR A 263 -21.52 -17.43 -6.48
N LEU A 264 -20.52 -16.80 -7.09
CA LEU A 264 -20.36 -16.69 -8.55
C LEU A 264 -21.62 -16.10 -9.24
N LEU A 265 -22.34 -15.21 -8.55
CA LEU A 265 -23.54 -14.55 -9.06
C LEU A 265 -23.22 -13.52 -10.14
N THR A 266 -24.16 -13.30 -11.06
CA THR A 266 -23.99 -12.27 -12.10
C THR A 266 -24.57 -10.93 -11.68
N GLU A 267 -24.09 -9.88 -12.32
CA GLU A 267 -24.54 -8.51 -12.06
C GLU A 267 -26.05 -8.27 -12.31
N PRO A 268 -26.67 -8.85 -13.37
CA PRO A 268 -28.12 -8.75 -13.56
C PRO A 268 -28.91 -9.43 -12.43
N GLU A 269 -28.50 -10.63 -12.00
CA GLU A 269 -29.14 -11.37 -10.90
C GLU A 269 -29.13 -10.57 -9.59
N LEU A 270 -27.99 -9.94 -9.27
CA LEU A 270 -27.82 -9.15 -8.06
C LEU A 270 -28.54 -7.79 -8.10
N LYS A 271 -28.91 -7.31 -9.28
CA LYS A 271 -29.62 -6.04 -9.44
C LYS A 271 -31.14 -6.18 -9.38
N ASP A 272 -31.64 -7.40 -9.58
CA ASP A 272 -33.05 -7.70 -9.58
C ASP A 272 -33.60 -7.75 -8.14
N PRO A 273 -34.41 -6.76 -7.70
CA PRO A 273 -34.92 -6.70 -6.33
C PRO A 273 -35.95 -7.79 -6.03
N GLU A 274 -36.63 -8.33 -7.05
CA GLU A 274 -37.60 -9.41 -6.85
C GLU A 274 -36.89 -10.75 -6.60
N LEU A 275 -35.74 -10.93 -7.22
CA LEU A 275 -34.93 -12.14 -7.08
C LEU A 275 -34.13 -12.15 -5.78
N LEU A 276 -33.40 -11.06 -5.53
CA LEU A 276 -32.53 -10.91 -4.36
C LEU A 276 -32.74 -9.53 -3.75
N PRO A 277 -33.60 -9.42 -2.72
CA PRO A 277 -33.79 -8.18 -2.00
C PRO A 277 -32.47 -7.69 -1.37
N HIS A 278 -32.25 -6.38 -1.38
CA HIS A 278 -31.01 -5.78 -0.87
C HIS A 278 -31.27 -4.53 -0.06
N LEU A 279 -30.41 -4.32 0.94
CA LEU A 279 -30.38 -3.12 1.76
C LEU A 279 -29.29 -2.18 1.22
N SER A 280 -29.69 -1.00 0.74
CA SER A 280 -28.77 0.05 0.30
C SER A 280 -28.26 0.87 1.48
N LYS A 281 -26.92 0.94 1.64
CA LYS A 281 -26.26 1.76 2.65
C LYS A 281 -25.21 2.66 2.01
N PRO A 282 -25.00 3.89 2.52
CA PRO A 282 -23.92 4.75 2.05
C PRO A 282 -22.58 4.04 2.13
N ASN A 283 -21.75 4.22 1.11
CA ASN A 283 -20.45 3.56 1.06
C ASN A 283 -19.56 4.06 2.22
N PRO A 284 -18.99 3.16 3.05
CA PRO A 284 -18.23 3.54 4.24
C PRO A 284 -16.93 4.30 3.91
N HIS A 285 -16.40 4.16 2.70
CA HIS A 285 -15.22 4.91 2.29
C HIS A 285 -15.55 6.36 1.95
N LYS A 286 -16.56 6.57 1.09
CA LYS A 286 -17.01 7.91 0.67
C LYS A 286 -18.51 7.90 0.42
N SER A 287 -19.23 8.80 1.08
CA SER A 287 -20.69 8.93 0.95
C SER A 287 -21.18 9.33 -0.45
N HIS A 288 -20.34 9.98 -1.26
CA HIS A 288 -20.68 10.36 -2.64
C HIS A 288 -20.44 9.23 -3.66
N TRP A 289 -19.85 8.11 -3.25
CA TRP A 289 -19.75 6.92 -4.11
C TRP A 289 -21.10 6.21 -4.18
N HIS A 290 -21.24 5.32 -5.17
CA HIS A 290 -22.42 4.47 -5.25
C HIS A 290 -22.65 3.72 -3.94
N ASP A 291 -23.90 3.71 -3.51
CA ASP A 291 -24.32 3.00 -2.30
C ASP A 291 -23.95 1.52 -2.37
N MET A 292 -23.57 1.00 -1.22
CA MET A 292 -23.29 -0.41 -1.03
C MET A 292 -24.61 -1.18 -0.94
N MET A 293 -24.76 -2.20 -1.77
CA MET A 293 -25.88 -3.13 -1.70
C MET A 293 -25.49 -4.30 -0.79
N LEU A 294 -26.31 -4.53 0.24
CA LEU A 294 -26.14 -5.59 1.23
C LEU A 294 -27.24 -6.64 1.05
N PHE A 295 -26.84 -7.88 0.83
CA PHE A 295 -27.71 -9.04 0.63
C PHE A 295 -27.71 -9.93 1.86
N LEU A 296 -28.79 -10.67 2.07
CA LEU A 296 -28.90 -11.59 3.18
C LEU A 296 -28.31 -12.96 2.81
N ARG A 297 -27.30 -13.42 3.58
CA ARG A 297 -26.53 -14.64 3.25
C ARG A 297 -27.40 -15.85 2.95
N TYR A 298 -28.37 -16.19 3.81
CA TYR A 298 -29.18 -17.38 3.58
C TYR A 298 -30.03 -17.30 2.29
N GLN A 299 -30.53 -16.11 1.93
CA GLN A 299 -31.31 -15.93 0.69
C GLN A 299 -30.43 -16.09 -0.55
N VAL A 300 -29.20 -15.56 -0.48
CA VAL A 300 -28.20 -15.72 -1.52
C VAL A 300 -27.83 -17.19 -1.69
N GLU A 301 -27.65 -17.92 -0.59
CA GLU A 301 -27.36 -19.36 -0.58
C GLU A 301 -28.52 -20.19 -1.15
N GLU A 302 -29.76 -19.91 -0.73
CA GLU A 302 -30.96 -20.57 -1.26
C GLU A 302 -31.08 -20.39 -2.77
N TYR A 303 -30.83 -19.18 -3.28
CA TYR A 303 -30.84 -18.92 -4.72
C TYR A 303 -29.66 -19.59 -5.45
N ALA A 304 -28.44 -19.44 -4.92
CA ALA A 304 -27.23 -19.96 -5.53
C ALA A 304 -27.25 -21.49 -5.59
N PHE A 305 -27.56 -22.15 -4.47
CA PHE A 305 -27.63 -23.61 -4.40
C PHE A 305 -28.90 -24.15 -5.02
N GLY A 306 -30.05 -23.50 -4.87
CA GLY A 306 -31.31 -24.02 -5.39
C GLY A 306 -31.47 -23.83 -6.90
N GLN A 307 -31.36 -22.60 -7.37
CA GLN A 307 -31.75 -22.24 -8.74
C GLN A 307 -30.59 -22.19 -9.72
N LYS A 308 -29.43 -21.70 -9.28
CA LYS A 308 -28.31 -21.42 -10.20
C LYS A 308 -27.37 -22.62 -10.39
N TRP A 309 -26.88 -23.17 -9.28
CA TRP A 309 -25.84 -24.21 -9.30
C TRP A 309 -26.38 -25.59 -8.92
N GLY A 310 -27.58 -25.68 -8.32
CA GLY A 310 -28.26 -26.93 -7.95
C GLY A 310 -27.74 -27.57 -6.66
N SER A 311 -26.46 -27.37 -6.30
CA SER A 311 -25.90 -27.80 -5.01
C SER A 311 -24.66 -26.99 -4.63
N ALA A 312 -24.26 -27.06 -3.36
CA ALA A 312 -23.00 -26.49 -2.89
C ALA A 312 -21.79 -27.15 -3.59
N GLU A 313 -21.82 -28.47 -3.78
CA GLU A 313 -20.75 -29.21 -4.46
C GLU A 313 -20.56 -28.78 -5.92
N ALA A 314 -21.66 -28.47 -6.63
CA ALA A 314 -21.60 -27.98 -8.00
C ALA A 314 -21.00 -26.57 -8.08
N LEU A 315 -21.30 -25.69 -7.11
CA LEU A 315 -20.68 -24.38 -7.01
C LEU A 315 -19.17 -24.50 -6.79
N ASP A 316 -18.74 -25.38 -5.87
CA ASP A 316 -17.33 -25.62 -5.58
C ASP A 316 -16.58 -26.17 -6.80
N ALA A 317 -17.17 -27.11 -7.54
CA ALA A 317 -16.60 -27.63 -8.77
C ALA A 317 -16.41 -26.53 -9.84
N GLU A 318 -17.38 -25.63 -9.99
CA GLU A 318 -17.25 -24.47 -10.89
C GLU A 318 -16.20 -23.47 -10.41
N PHE A 319 -16.08 -23.26 -9.10
CA PHE A 319 -15.05 -22.42 -8.53
C PHE A 319 -13.64 -22.95 -8.84
N GLU A 320 -13.41 -24.26 -8.62
CA GLU A 320 -12.14 -24.91 -8.97
C GLU A 320 -11.84 -24.83 -10.47
N ARG A 321 -12.85 -25.00 -11.32
CA ARG A 321 -12.72 -24.82 -12.77
C ARG A 321 -12.26 -23.40 -13.11
N ARG A 322 -12.87 -22.37 -12.51
CA ARG A 322 -12.51 -20.96 -12.75
C ARG A 322 -11.10 -20.64 -12.26
N GLU A 323 -10.69 -21.16 -11.10
CA GLU A 323 -9.36 -20.90 -10.55
C GLU A 323 -8.26 -21.61 -11.35
N THR A 324 -8.50 -22.85 -11.80
CA THR A 324 -7.57 -23.56 -12.69
C THR A 324 -7.43 -22.85 -14.04
N ASP A 325 -8.53 -22.40 -14.65
CA ASP A 325 -8.52 -21.61 -15.89
C ASP A 325 -7.83 -20.25 -15.72
N LYS A 326 -8.04 -19.57 -14.59
CA LYS A 326 -7.39 -18.30 -14.24
C LYS A 326 -5.89 -18.51 -14.07
N LYS A 327 -5.48 -19.60 -13.41
CA LYS A 327 -4.06 -19.98 -13.29
C LYS A 327 -3.44 -20.30 -14.64
N ARG A 328 -4.11 -21.10 -15.48
CA ARG A 328 -3.66 -21.41 -16.85
C ARG A 328 -3.47 -20.14 -17.67
N ARG A 329 -4.43 -19.21 -17.62
CA ARG A 329 -4.33 -17.91 -18.33
C ARG A 329 -3.19 -17.04 -17.80
N LYS A 330 -2.97 -16.99 -16.49
CA LYS A 330 -1.83 -16.26 -15.89
C LYS A 330 -0.49 -16.86 -16.32
N GLU A 331 -0.36 -18.19 -16.30
CA GLU A 331 0.84 -18.90 -16.74
C GLU A 331 1.10 -18.72 -18.23
N ALA A 332 0.07 -18.79 -19.08
CA ALA A 332 0.19 -18.55 -20.51
C ALA A 332 0.66 -17.13 -20.81
N LYS A 333 0.04 -16.12 -20.17
CA LYS A 333 0.48 -14.71 -20.28
C LYS A 333 1.90 -14.51 -19.78
N PHE A 334 2.31 -15.21 -18.74
CA PHE A 334 3.69 -15.15 -18.24
C PHE A 334 4.68 -15.76 -19.22
N LYS A 335 4.38 -16.94 -19.78
CA LYS A 335 5.19 -17.59 -20.82
C LYS A 335 5.29 -16.73 -22.08
N GLU A 336 4.19 -16.13 -22.51
CA GLU A 336 4.15 -15.20 -23.66
C GLU A 336 5.05 -13.98 -23.41
N LYS A 337 4.92 -13.33 -22.25
CA LYS A 337 5.79 -12.21 -21.85
C LYS A 337 7.27 -12.60 -21.78
N LEU A 338 7.59 -13.82 -21.32
CA LEU A 338 8.97 -14.33 -21.34
C LEU A 338 9.49 -14.56 -22.76
N LEU A 339 8.66 -15.11 -23.66
CA LEU A 339 9.04 -15.30 -25.06
C LEU A 339 9.20 -13.97 -25.80
N ASP A 340 8.35 -12.98 -25.51
CA ASP A 340 8.48 -11.62 -26.04
C ASP A 340 9.75 -10.93 -25.51
N LEU A 341 10.03 -11.05 -24.21
CA LEU A 341 11.28 -10.54 -23.62
C LEU A 341 12.52 -11.18 -24.26
N LYS A 342 12.54 -12.51 -24.41
CA LYS A 342 13.62 -13.24 -25.11
C LYS A 342 13.80 -12.77 -26.54
N ARG A 343 12.70 -12.55 -27.28
CA ARG A 343 12.73 -12.02 -28.65
C ARG A 343 13.35 -10.63 -28.69
N LYS A 344 12.91 -9.73 -27.80
CA LYS A 344 13.44 -8.36 -27.69
C LYS A 344 14.94 -8.35 -27.37
N THR A 345 15.41 -9.14 -26.41
CA THR A 345 16.84 -9.26 -26.08
C THR A 345 17.65 -9.89 -27.23
N ARG A 346 17.10 -10.88 -27.94
CA ARG A 346 17.77 -11.47 -29.12
C ARG A 346 17.92 -10.46 -30.26
N THR A 347 16.92 -9.61 -30.49
CA THR A 347 17.01 -8.56 -31.52
C THR A 347 17.95 -7.42 -31.12
N GLU A 348 18.05 -7.06 -29.84
CA GLU A 348 18.98 -6.03 -29.35
C GLU A 348 20.42 -6.51 -29.43
N THR A 349 20.71 -7.74 -28.99
CA THR A 349 22.03 -8.37 -29.16
C THR A 349 22.42 -8.52 -30.63
N PHE A 350 21.49 -8.94 -31.50
CA PHE A 350 21.76 -9.01 -32.94
C PHE A 350 22.05 -7.63 -33.52
N ARG A 351 21.24 -6.60 -33.22
CA ARG A 351 21.48 -5.20 -33.65
C ARG A 351 22.79 -4.63 -33.11
N ARG A 352 23.18 -5.00 -31.89
CA ARG A 352 24.45 -4.58 -31.28
C ARG A 352 25.66 -5.26 -31.94
N ASN A 353 25.51 -6.51 -32.37
CA ASN A 353 26.53 -7.24 -33.12
C ASN A 353 26.62 -6.77 -34.59
N THR A 354 25.50 -6.52 -35.26
CA THR A 354 25.51 -6.04 -36.66
C THR A 354 25.84 -4.56 -36.78
N GLY A 355 25.42 -3.71 -35.83
CA GLY A 355 25.82 -2.30 -35.77
C GLY A 355 27.31 -2.09 -35.47
N LYS A 356 28.00 -3.10 -34.91
CA LYS A 356 29.47 -3.11 -34.81
C LYS A 356 30.17 -3.62 -36.07
N ALA A 357 29.45 -4.27 -36.99
CA ALA A 357 29.99 -4.74 -38.27
C ALA A 357 29.85 -3.69 -39.39
N ASP A 358 28.93 -2.73 -39.26
CA ASP A 358 28.64 -1.72 -40.30
C ASP A 358 29.13 -0.29 -39.96
N GLY A 359 29.86 -0.13 -38.84
CA GLY A 359 30.42 1.15 -38.40
C GLY A 359 31.80 1.47 -38.98
N GLY A 360 32.00 1.32 -40.31
CA GLY A 360 33.31 1.48 -40.92
C GLY A 360 33.34 1.72 -42.43
N ILE A 361 32.57 2.69 -42.94
CA ILE A 361 32.87 3.33 -44.23
C ILE A 361 33.38 4.74 -43.93
N GLY A 362 34.71 4.87 -43.89
CA GLY A 362 35.39 6.14 -43.62
C GLY A 362 36.91 6.00 -43.53
N THR A 363 37.56 6.02 -44.70
CA THR A 363 38.95 6.44 -44.96
C THR A 363 40.13 5.59 -44.46
N ALA A 364 40.81 4.97 -45.43
CA ALA A 364 42.25 4.77 -45.59
C ALA A 364 43.17 4.67 -44.35
N GLY A 365 43.81 3.50 -44.17
CA GLY A 365 44.97 3.34 -43.30
C GLY A 365 45.52 1.91 -43.33
N ARG A 366 46.58 1.71 -44.12
CA ARG A 366 47.36 0.47 -44.24
C ARG A 366 47.99 0.14 -42.88
N GLY A 367 47.69 -1.02 -42.29
CA GLY A 367 48.27 -1.48 -41.03
C GLY A 367 48.16 -2.99 -40.89
N GLU A 368 49.31 -3.65 -40.91
CA GLU A 368 49.55 -5.09 -40.80
C GLU A 368 49.32 -5.58 -39.36
N GLY A 369 48.68 -6.75 -39.19
CA GLY A 369 48.76 -7.54 -37.95
C GLY A 369 47.43 -7.90 -37.27
N GLY A 370 47.18 -9.21 -37.13
CA GLY A 370 46.52 -9.76 -35.93
C GLY A 370 45.04 -10.17 -36.03
N GLY A 371 44.82 -11.48 -36.23
CA GLY A 371 43.83 -12.30 -35.52
C GLY A 371 42.37 -11.84 -35.42
N LYS A 372 41.50 -12.46 -36.24
CA LYS A 372 40.03 -12.35 -36.14
C LYS A 372 39.49 -13.03 -34.86
N ALA A 373 38.89 -12.24 -33.97
CA ALA A 373 37.96 -12.74 -32.94
C ALA A 373 36.53 -12.70 -33.51
N THR A 374 35.91 -13.87 -33.72
CA THR A 374 34.59 -13.99 -34.37
C THR A 374 33.48 -14.45 -33.40
N LYS A 375 33.70 -14.41 -32.08
CA LYS A 375 32.68 -14.70 -31.06
C LYS A 375 32.78 -13.77 -29.84
N PHE A 376 31.63 -13.39 -29.30
CA PHE A 376 31.53 -12.75 -27.98
C PHE A 376 32.01 -13.75 -26.92
N GLY A 377 33.22 -13.52 -26.40
CA GLY A 377 33.95 -14.43 -25.52
C GLY A 377 35.41 -14.68 -25.93
N ASP A 378 35.83 -14.30 -27.14
CA ASP A 378 37.24 -14.35 -27.51
C ASP A 378 38.01 -13.24 -26.77
N THR A 379 38.82 -13.66 -25.81
CA THR A 379 39.66 -12.82 -24.97
C THR A 379 40.79 -12.21 -25.80
N VAL A 380 40.75 -10.89 -25.96
CA VAL A 380 41.89 -10.10 -26.45
C VAL A 380 42.94 -10.03 -25.34
N GLY A 381 44.13 -10.57 -25.59
CA GLY A 381 45.31 -10.48 -24.72
C GLY A 381 45.52 -11.72 -23.85
N GLY A 382 46.70 -12.33 -23.97
CA GLY A 382 47.12 -13.57 -23.32
C GLY A 382 47.27 -13.49 -21.80
N GLY A 383 46.16 -13.26 -21.10
CA GLY A 383 46.10 -13.15 -19.64
C GLY A 383 44.70 -13.42 -19.08
N GLY A 384 43.90 -14.25 -19.75
CA GLY A 384 42.60 -14.67 -19.26
C GLY A 384 42.70 -15.64 -18.09
N LYS A 385 41.79 -15.51 -17.11
CA LYS A 385 41.61 -16.51 -16.05
C LYS A 385 41.28 -17.85 -16.70
N HIS A 386 42.12 -18.85 -16.50
CA HIS A 386 41.90 -20.22 -16.96
C HIS A 386 42.19 -21.18 -15.80
N VAL A 387 41.69 -22.41 -15.92
CA VAL A 387 41.99 -23.47 -14.95
C VAL A 387 43.38 -24.00 -15.30
N HIS A 388 44.31 -23.97 -14.34
CA HIS A 388 45.67 -24.42 -14.57
C HIS A 388 45.71 -25.94 -14.76
N GLU A 389 46.08 -26.37 -15.97
CA GLU A 389 46.43 -27.75 -16.25
C GLU A 389 47.95 -27.89 -16.16
N TRP A 390 48.41 -28.63 -15.15
CA TRP A 390 49.82 -28.80 -14.82
C TRP A 390 50.45 -29.91 -15.65
N GLY A 391 51.58 -29.61 -16.29
CA GLY A 391 52.40 -30.57 -17.02
C GLY A 391 53.13 -31.55 -16.10
N ARG A 392 53.98 -32.38 -16.71
CA ARG A 392 54.80 -33.35 -15.97
C ARG A 392 55.74 -32.62 -15.00
N THR A 393 55.92 -33.19 -13.81
CA THR A 393 56.90 -32.76 -12.83
C THR A 393 58.31 -32.91 -13.40
N VAL A 394 59.10 -31.86 -13.33
CA VAL A 394 60.52 -31.86 -13.70
C VAL A 394 61.32 -31.36 -12.50
N GLU A 395 62.44 -32.01 -12.20
CA GLU A 395 63.38 -31.54 -11.18
C GLU A 395 64.23 -30.42 -11.78
N ASN A 396 64.15 -29.23 -11.17
CA ASN A 396 65.02 -28.12 -11.54
C ASN A 396 66.44 -28.36 -11.02
N ALA A 397 67.42 -27.60 -11.55
CA ALA A 397 68.85 -27.76 -11.23
C ALA A 397 69.20 -27.62 -9.73
N GLU A 398 68.27 -27.12 -8.93
CA GLU A 398 68.38 -26.95 -7.47
C GLU A 398 67.76 -28.13 -6.68
N GLY A 399 67.34 -29.20 -7.35
CA GLY A 399 66.82 -30.44 -6.73
C GLY A 399 65.38 -30.36 -6.25
N MET A 400 64.63 -29.33 -6.67
CA MET A 400 63.22 -29.13 -6.32
C MET A 400 62.29 -29.57 -7.46
N THR A 401 61.18 -30.24 -7.12
CA THR A 401 60.16 -30.69 -8.07
C THR A 401 59.21 -29.56 -8.46
N VAL A 402 59.22 -29.17 -9.74
CA VAL A 402 58.42 -28.06 -10.28
C VAL A 402 57.43 -28.56 -11.32
N LYS A 403 56.20 -28.01 -11.28
CA LYS A 403 55.15 -28.23 -12.29
C LYS A 403 54.90 -26.95 -13.05
N THR A 404 54.89 -27.03 -14.38
CA THR A 404 54.59 -25.89 -15.27
C THR A 404 53.20 -26.02 -15.89
N CYS A 405 52.42 -24.95 -15.89
CA CYS A 405 51.09 -24.95 -16.47
C CYS A 405 51.18 -24.88 -18.00
N LEU A 406 50.53 -25.82 -18.69
CA LEU A 406 50.63 -25.98 -20.15
C LEU A 406 50.04 -24.82 -20.95
N SER A 407 49.11 -24.07 -20.36
CA SER A 407 48.38 -22.98 -21.02
C SER A 407 48.94 -21.58 -20.78
N CYS A 408 49.64 -21.35 -19.67
CA CYS A 408 50.19 -20.02 -19.36
C CYS A 408 51.65 -19.99 -18.90
N GLY A 409 52.29 -21.15 -18.76
CA GLY A 409 53.69 -21.24 -18.34
C GLY A 409 53.95 -20.84 -16.88
N MET A 410 52.91 -20.75 -16.05
CA MET A 410 53.08 -20.55 -14.60
C MET A 410 53.76 -21.78 -13.99
N GLU A 411 54.77 -21.58 -13.14
CA GLU A 411 55.50 -22.66 -12.47
C GLU A 411 55.14 -22.69 -10.98
N VAL A 412 54.93 -23.88 -10.42
CA VAL A 412 54.66 -24.09 -8.99
C VAL A 412 55.60 -25.15 -8.45
N GLU A 413 56.31 -24.81 -7.39
CA GLU A 413 57.21 -25.69 -6.64
C GLU A 413 56.40 -26.47 -5.60
N GLU A 414 56.48 -27.80 -5.62
CA GLU A 414 55.92 -28.65 -4.56
C GLU A 414 57.06 -29.06 -3.63
N LEU A 415 57.05 -28.57 -2.38
CA LEU A 415 57.81 -29.17 -1.29
C LEU A 415 57.00 -30.33 -0.72
N GLU A 416 57.45 -31.57 -0.94
CA GLU A 416 56.98 -32.72 -0.17
C GLU A 416 57.58 -32.62 1.25
N PHE A 417 56.72 -32.60 2.28
CA PHE A 417 57.10 -32.64 3.70
C PHE A 417 57.06 -34.05 4.26
#